data_AF-A0A940U3G1-F1
#
_entry.id   AF-A0A940U3G1-F1
#
_cell.length_a   1.000
_cell.length_b   1.000
_cell.length_c   1.000
_cell.angle_alpha   90.00
_cell.angle_beta   90.00
_cell.angle_gamma   90.00
#
_symmetry.space_group_name_H-M   'P 1'
#
loop_
_entity.id
_entity.type
_entity.pdbx_description
1 polymer ?
#
loop_
_entity_poly.entity_id
_entity_poly.type
_entity_poly.pdbx_seq_one_letter_code
_entity_poly.pdbx_strand_id
1 'polypeptide(L)'
;MCNQTVCLVAAELERQGISTVVIQLLRNVAEKVRPPRALFVPFKHGYPLDTPGDPARQIAVIEAALKLLEDTSLTAPALRDYMPK
;
A
#
# COMPACT_ATOMS: atom_id res chain seq x y z
N MET A 1 -11.91 -4.46 -2.37
CA MET A 1 -11.19 -5.74 -2.56
C MET A 1 -10.53 -6.12 -1.24
N CYS A 2 -10.37 -7.41 -0.91
CA CYS A 2 -9.82 -7.79 0.40
C CYS A 2 -8.28 -7.58 0.46
N ASN A 3 -7.75 -7.34 1.67
CA ASN A 3 -6.32 -7.03 1.89
C ASN A 3 -5.39 -8.16 1.42
N GLN A 4 -5.83 -9.41 1.46
CA GLN A 4 -5.05 -10.55 0.98
C GLN A 4 -5.01 -10.60 -0.55
N THR A 5 -6.16 -10.50 -1.23
CA THR A 5 -6.22 -10.57 -2.70
C THR A 5 -5.42 -9.45 -3.36
N VAL A 6 -5.48 -8.22 -2.85
CA VAL A 6 -4.67 -7.11 -3.42
C VAL A 6 -3.17 -7.41 -3.38
N CYS A 7 -2.67 -8.03 -2.30
CA CYS A 7 -1.26 -8.41 -2.17
C CYS A 7 -0.87 -9.51 -3.17
N LEU A 8 -1.73 -10.52 -3.35
CA LEU A 8 -1.46 -11.62 -4.29
C LEU A 8 -1.48 -11.14 -5.75
N VAL A 9 -2.43 -10.27 -6.11
CA VAL A 9 -2.50 -9.66 -7.44
C VAL A 9 -1.26 -8.81 -7.69
N ALA A 10 -0.85 -7.98 -6.72
CA ALA A 10 0.36 -7.17 -6.83
C ALA A 10 1.61 -8.03 -7.04
N ALA A 11 1.76 -9.12 -6.28
CA ALA A 11 2.87 -10.04 -6.45
C ALA A 11 2.92 -10.67 -7.85
N GLU A 12 1.77 -11.05 -8.42
CA GLU A 12 1.74 -11.59 -9.78
C GLU A 12 2.05 -10.54 -10.84
N LEU A 13 1.50 -9.32 -10.72
CA LEU A 13 1.80 -8.23 -11.65
C LEU A 13 3.31 -7.91 -11.69
N GLU A 14 3.97 -7.93 -10.53
CA GLU A 14 5.41 -7.67 -10.42
C GLU A 14 6.25 -8.77 -11.06
N ARG A 15 5.81 -10.04 -10.97
CA ARG A 15 6.44 -11.16 -11.68
C ARG A 15 6.36 -11.00 -13.20
N GLN A 16 5.39 -10.24 -13.69
CA GLN A 16 5.24 -9.89 -15.12
C GLN A 16 5.92 -8.56 -15.48
N GLY A 17 6.69 -7.94 -14.56
CA GLY A 17 7.40 -6.69 -14.80
C GLY A 17 6.55 -5.42 -14.67
N ILE A 18 5.33 -5.53 -14.11
CA ILE A 18 4.47 -4.37 -13.83
C ILE A 18 4.70 -3.96 -12.38
N SER A 19 5.29 -2.78 -12.16
CA SER A 19 5.51 -2.24 -10.82
C SER A 19 4.19 -1.89 -10.13
N THR A 20 4.09 -2.24 -8.85
CA THR A 20 2.88 -2.07 -8.04
C THR A 20 3.19 -1.54 -6.65
N VAL A 21 2.17 -0.93 -6.05
CA VAL A 21 2.11 -0.60 -4.63
C VAL A 21 0.72 -0.97 -4.11
N VAL A 22 0.62 -1.47 -2.88
CA VAL A 22 -0.67 -1.74 -2.25
C VAL A 22 -0.88 -0.87 -1.01
N ILE A 23 -2.07 -0.30 -0.86
CA ILE A 23 -2.48 0.37 0.37
C ILE A 23 -3.15 -0.66 1.28
N GLN A 24 -2.65 -0.79 2.51
CA GLN A 24 -3.04 -1.84 3.46
C GLN A 24 -3.69 -1.23 4.69
N LEU A 25 -4.87 -1.75 5.03
CA LEU A 25 -5.60 -1.42 6.26
C LEU A 25 -5.32 -2.44 7.38
N LEU A 26 -4.83 -3.64 7.03
CA LEU A 26 -4.60 -4.74 7.96
C LEU A 26 -3.14 -5.17 7.92
N ARG A 27 -2.33 -4.61 8.82
CA ARG A 27 -0.89 -4.91 8.95
C ARG A 27 -0.59 -6.40 9.04
N ASN A 28 -1.34 -7.12 9.87
CA ASN A 28 -1.17 -8.57 10.06
C ASN A 28 -1.38 -9.38 8.78
N VAL A 29 -2.21 -8.89 7.85
CA VAL A 29 -2.41 -9.53 6.53
C VAL A 29 -1.22 -9.24 5.64
N ALA A 30 -0.75 -7.99 5.58
CA ALA A 30 0.41 -7.61 4.79
C ALA A 30 1.68 -8.37 5.24
N GLU A 31 1.89 -8.52 6.55
CA GLU A 31 3.03 -9.27 7.12
C GLU A 31 3.00 -10.75 6.74
N LYS A 32 1.80 -11.37 6.71
CA LYS A 32 1.63 -12.78 6.34
C LYS A 32 1.78 -13.02 4.84
N VAL A 33 1.15 -12.19 4.02
CA VAL A 33 1.09 -12.37 2.55
C VAL A 33 2.38 -11.87 1.88
N ARG A 34 3.09 -10.96 2.54
CA ARG A 34 4.39 -10.40 2.13
C ARG A 34 4.38 -9.78 0.71
N PRO A 35 3.57 -8.73 0.47
CA PRO A 35 3.53 -8.08 -0.85
C PRO A 35 4.89 -7.45 -1.18
N PRO A 36 5.17 -7.22 -2.48
CA PRO A 36 6.41 -6.55 -2.92
C PRO A 36 6.60 -5.19 -2.25
N ARG A 37 5.56 -4.34 -2.28
CA ARG A 37 5.54 -2.98 -1.72
C ARG A 37 4.17 -2.64 -1.15
N ALA A 38 4.11 -2.20 0.10
CA ALA A 38 2.87 -1.86 0.80
C ALA A 38 3.01 -0.61 1.67
N LEU A 39 2.01 0.27 1.58
CA LEU A 39 1.80 1.38 2.51
C LEU A 39 0.72 0.97 3.52
N PHE A 40 1.07 0.86 4.80
CA PHE A 40 0.11 0.69 5.88
C PHE A 40 -0.49 2.04 6.28
N VAL A 41 -1.81 2.13 6.30
CA VAL A 41 -2.53 3.36 6.69
C VAL A 41 -3.28 3.17 8.01
N PRO A 42 -3.30 4.17 8.91
CA PRO A 42 -3.94 4.06 10.23
C PRO A 42 -5.45 4.37 10.20
N PHE A 43 -6.10 4.20 9.05
CA PHE A 43 -7.49 4.59 8.85
C PHE A 43 -8.47 3.48 9.19
N LYS A 44 -9.75 3.85 9.38
CA LYS A 44 -10.82 2.90 9.60
C LYS A 44 -10.94 1.96 8.39
N HIS A 45 -11.18 0.67 8.66
CA HIS A 45 -11.43 -0.31 7.61
C HIS A 45 -12.53 0.19 6.65
N GLY A 46 -12.26 0.15 5.35
CA GLY A 46 -13.11 0.70 4.31
C GLY A 46 -12.75 2.11 3.84
N TYR A 47 -11.82 2.80 4.52
CA TYR A 47 -11.37 4.16 4.18
C TYR A 47 -9.86 4.18 3.89
N PRO A 48 -9.39 3.53 2.82
CA PRO A 48 -7.95 3.42 2.54
C PRO A 48 -7.28 4.76 2.18
N LEU A 49 -8.06 5.78 1.79
CA LEU A 49 -7.57 7.08 1.33
C LEU A 49 -7.94 8.22 2.29
N ASP A 50 -8.03 7.95 3.60
CA ASP A 50 -8.40 8.93 4.61
C ASP A 50 -9.86 9.44 4.43
N THR A 51 -10.10 10.71 4.71
CA THR A 51 -11.42 11.32 4.89
C THR A 51 -12.13 11.47 3.54
N PRO A 52 -13.38 10.98 3.39
CA PRO A 52 -14.18 11.20 2.19
C PRO A 52 -14.41 12.68 1.92
N GLY A 53 -14.35 13.10 0.66
CA GLY A 53 -14.57 14.49 0.27
C GLY A 53 -13.41 15.44 0.56
N ASP A 54 -12.25 14.93 0.98
CA ASP A 54 -11.01 15.70 1.14
C ASP A 54 -9.96 15.26 0.11
N PRO A 55 -9.92 15.88 -1.10
CA PRO A 55 -8.99 15.50 -2.15
C PRO A 55 -7.52 15.68 -1.74
N ALA A 56 -7.21 16.69 -0.93
CA ALA A 56 -5.83 16.95 -0.53
C ALA A 56 -5.26 15.81 0.31
N ARG A 57 -6.05 15.31 1.28
CA ARG A 57 -5.65 14.15 2.11
C ARG A 57 -5.60 12.87 1.29
N GLN A 58 -6.57 12.65 0.40
CA GLN A 58 -6.59 11.48 -0.48
C GLN A 58 -5.36 11.43 -1.39
N ILE A 59 -5.02 12.56 -2.01
CA ILE A 59 -3.82 12.70 -2.85
C ILE A 59 -2.56 12.43 -2.02
N ALA A 60 -2.46 12.97 -0.80
CA ALA A 60 -1.30 12.74 0.05
C ALA A 60 -1.05 11.26 0.37
N VAL A 61 -2.11 10.45 0.53
CA VAL A 61 -2.00 9.00 0.70
C VAL A 61 -1.49 8.33 -0.57
N ILE A 62 -2.02 8.72 -1.73
CA ILE A 62 -1.61 8.18 -3.04
C ILE A 62 -0.14 8.50 -3.32
N GLU A 63 0.27 9.75 -3.10
CA GLU A 63 1.66 10.18 -3.26
C GLU A 63 2.61 9.40 -2.35
N ALA A 64 2.24 9.22 -1.08
CA ALA A 64 3.04 8.43 -0.14
C ALA A 64 3.17 6.96 -0.58
N ALA A 65 2.11 6.38 -1.16
CA ALA A 65 2.16 5.02 -1.70
C ALA A 65 3.07 4.95 -2.92
N LEU A 66 2.91 5.86 -3.88
CA LEU A 66 3.72 5.90 -5.11
C LEU A 66 5.20 6.18 -4.84
N LYS A 67 5.52 6.94 -3.79
CA LYS A 67 6.91 7.18 -3.36
C LYS A 67 7.66 5.89 -3.03
N LEU A 68 6.98 4.81 -2.67
CA LEU A 68 7.62 3.50 -2.49
C LEU A 68 8.22 2.93 -3.78
N LEU A 69 7.79 3.40 -4.95
CA LEU A 69 8.39 3.01 -6.23
C LEU A 69 9.79 3.59 -6.42
N GLU A 70 10.10 4.71 -5.76
CA GLU A 70 11.39 5.39 -5.87
C GLU A 70 12.49 4.72 -5.03
N ASP A 71 12.12 3.95 -4.00
CA ASP A 71 13.05 3.26 -3.12
C ASP A 71 13.45 1.89 -3.71
N THR A 72 14.55 1.88 -4.47
CA THR A 72 15.11 0.67 -5.09
C THR A 72 15.76 -0.29 -4.10
N SER A 73 15.91 0.10 -2.83
CA SER A 73 16.49 -0.75 -1.78
C SER A 73 15.46 -1.66 -1.10
N LEU A 74 14.18 -1.47 -1.38
CA LEU A 74 13.09 -2.22 -0.77
C LEU A 74 13.15 -3.71 -1.13
N THR A 75 13.15 -4.57 -0.10
CA THR A 75 13.03 -6.03 -0.24
C THR A 75 11.73 -6.50 0.40
N ALA A 76 11.02 -7.43 -0.25
CA ALA A 76 9.72 -7.90 0.21
C ALA A 76 9.80 -8.66 1.56
N PRO A 77 8.91 -8.37 2.54
CA PRO A 77 7.85 -7.39 2.48
C PRO A 77 8.36 -5.97 2.76
N ALA A 78 8.21 -5.09 1.77
CA ALA A 78 8.41 -3.68 2.01
C ALA A 78 7.11 -3.09 2.56
N LEU A 79 6.98 -3.06 3.88
CA LEU A 79 5.83 -2.47 4.57
C LEU A 79 6.27 -1.17 5.25
N ARG A 80 5.72 -0.04 4.80
CA ARG A 80 5.99 1.29 5.39
C ARG A 80 4.72 1.86 6.01
N ASP A 81 4.85 2.51 7.16
CA ASP A 81 3.76 3.25 7.79
C ASP A 81 3.52 4.58 7.08
N TYR A 82 2.26 4.90 6.84
CA TYR A 82 1.84 6.23 6.42
C TYR A 82 1.99 7.21 7.57
N MET A 83 2.74 8.28 7.33
CA MET A 83 2.91 9.40 8.25
C MET A 83 2.12 10.59 7.69
N PRO A 84 0.98 10.97 8.31
CA PRO A 84 0.25 12.17 7.92
C PRO A 84 1.15 13.39 8.06
N LYS A 85 1.05 14.32 7.10
CA LYS A 85 1.66 15.65 7.22
C LYS A 85 0.76 16.58 8.02
#